data_AF-A0A2U1P7D0-F1
#
_entry.id   AF-A0A2U1P7D0-F1
#
_cell.length_a   1.000
_cell.length_b   1.000
_cell.length_c   1.000
_cell.angle_alpha   90.00
_cell.angle_beta   90.00
_cell.angle_gamma   90.00
#
_symmetry.space_group_name_H-M   'P 1'
#
loop_
_entity.id
_entity.type
_entity.pdbx_description
1 polymer ?
#
loop_
_entity_poly.entity_id
_entity_poly.type
_entity_poly.pdbx_seq_one_letter_code
_entity_poly.pdbx_strand_id
1 'polypeptide(L)'
;MRPRKLILHHKKRRRLLPYAPSEETTHRLKQMRSLASSLTSLNMEYSDDLTYSIDMAPRSANLSMHEKGGMQVLSKEDTETLAYRRAMLKRGECPPLLVIFDSCKG
;
A
#
# COMPACT_ATOMS: atom_id res chain seq x y z
N MET A 1 18.30 19.53 47.76
CA MET A 1 17.50 19.69 46.52
C MET A 1 17.23 18.31 45.93
N ARG A 2 15.98 17.95 45.63
CA ARG A 2 15.63 16.65 45.01
C ARG A 2 15.86 16.73 43.49
N PRO A 3 16.50 15.73 42.85
CA PRO A 3 16.68 15.75 41.40
C PRO A 3 15.32 15.61 40.71
N ARG A 4 15.01 16.52 39.79
CA ARG A 4 13.83 16.42 38.92
C ARG A 4 13.99 15.18 38.04
N LYS A 5 13.15 14.17 38.25
CA LYS A 5 13.01 13.01 37.36
C LYS A 5 12.46 13.53 36.03
N LEU A 6 13.31 13.58 34.99
CA LEU A 6 12.86 13.84 33.62
C LEU A 6 12.01 12.65 33.18
N ILE A 7 10.70 12.84 33.09
CA ILE A 7 9.78 11.85 32.52
C ILE A 7 10.00 11.89 31.01
N LEU A 8 10.86 11.00 30.51
CA LEU A 8 11.06 10.81 29.07
C LEU A 8 9.85 10.07 28.52
N HIS A 9 8.89 10.82 27.97
CA HIS A 9 7.80 10.26 27.21
C HIS A 9 8.36 9.61 25.93
N HIS A 10 8.58 8.29 25.96
CA HIS A 10 8.84 7.53 24.74
C HIS A 10 7.57 7.57 23.89
N LYS A 11 7.60 8.34 22.79
CA LYS A 11 6.53 8.29 21.79
C LYS A 11 6.42 6.84 21.30
N LYS A 12 5.20 6.29 21.37
CA LYS A 12 4.89 4.94 20.88
C LYS A 12 5.38 4.86 19.42
N ARG A 13 6.22 3.87 19.12
CA ARG A 13 6.74 3.68 17.75
C ARG A 13 5.56 3.51 16.80
N ARG A 14 5.58 4.26 15.69
CA ARG A 14 4.61 4.11 14.61
C ARG A 14 5.01 2.88 13.78
N ARG A 15 4.05 2.02 13.46
CA ARG A 15 4.22 0.81 12.65
C ARG A 15 3.09 0.69 11.63
N LEU A 16 3.37 0.02 10.51
CA LEU A 16 2.36 -0.35 9.54
C LEU A 16 1.40 -1.39 10.12
N LEU A 17 0.11 -1.24 9.80
CA LEU A 17 -0.93 -2.18 10.22
C LEU A 17 -1.63 -2.79 8.99
N PRO A 18 -1.84 -4.12 8.94
CA PRO A 18 -2.63 -4.70 7.86
C PRO A 18 -4.04 -4.09 7.83
N TYR A 19 -4.62 -3.98 6.64
CA TYR A 19 -6.03 -3.62 6.52
C TYR A 19 -6.91 -4.79 6.94
N ALA A 20 -8.15 -4.52 7.33
CA ALA A 20 -9.17 -5.53 7.57
C ALA A 20 -10.06 -5.65 6.32
N PRO A 21 -10.03 -6.77 5.58
CA PRO A 21 -10.93 -7.01 4.45
C PRO A 21 -12.39 -7.03 4.92
N SER A 22 -13.33 -6.84 3.99
CA SER A 22 -14.72 -7.13 4.29
C SER A 22 -14.92 -8.63 4.55
N GLU A 23 -15.61 -8.97 5.65
CA GLU A 23 -15.91 -10.35 6.06
C GLU A 23 -16.64 -11.11 4.95
N GLU A 24 -17.68 -10.50 4.41
CA GLU A 24 -18.50 -11.09 3.35
C GLU A 24 -17.76 -11.14 2.01
N THR A 25 -17.68 -12.33 1.43
CA THR A 25 -17.08 -12.56 0.11
C THR A 25 -17.78 -11.74 -0.98
N THR A 26 -19.09 -11.57 -0.87
CA THR A 26 -19.90 -10.75 -1.81
C THR A 26 -19.47 -9.29 -1.80
N HIS A 27 -19.09 -8.75 -0.64
CA HIS A 27 -18.58 -7.38 -0.52
C HIS A 27 -17.20 -7.25 -1.17
N ARG A 28 -16.29 -8.21 -0.94
CA ARG A 28 -14.96 -8.22 -1.57
C ARG A 28 -15.06 -8.31 -3.10
N LEU A 29 -15.96 -9.15 -3.62
CA LEU A 29 -16.22 -9.24 -5.05
C LEU A 29 -16.77 -7.92 -5.62
N LYS A 30 -17.68 -7.24 -4.90
CA LYS A 30 -18.19 -5.92 -5.29
C LYS A 30 -17.07 -4.88 -5.34
N GLN A 31 -16.16 -4.89 -4.37
CA GLN A 31 -15.01 -3.99 -4.29
C GLN A 31 -14.06 -4.19 -5.48
N MET A 32 -13.60 -5.43 -5.69
CA MET A 32 -12.72 -5.75 -6.82
C MET A 32 -13.39 -5.47 -8.18
N ARG A 33 -14.69 -5.75 -8.32
CA ARG A 33 -15.45 -5.44 -9.54
C ARG A 33 -15.50 -3.95 -9.82
N SER A 34 -15.68 -3.11 -8.81
CA SER A 34 -15.70 -1.64 -8.99
C SER A 34 -14.38 -1.11 -9.58
N LEU A 35 -13.25 -1.64 -9.10
CA LEU A 35 -11.94 -1.31 -9.64
C LEU A 35 -11.80 -1.85 -11.08
N ALA A 36 -12.16 -3.11 -11.33
CA ALA A 36 -12.07 -3.71 -12.65
C ALA A 36 -12.87 -2.94 -13.70
N SER A 37 -14.13 -2.58 -13.42
CA SER A 37 -14.95 -1.76 -14.31
C SER A 37 -14.33 -0.40 -14.61
N SER A 38 -13.71 0.23 -13.60
CA SER A 38 -13.03 1.52 -13.77
C SER A 38 -11.80 1.40 -14.67
N LEU A 39 -10.96 0.39 -14.43
CA LEU A 39 -9.78 0.10 -15.29
C LEU A 39 -10.19 -0.21 -16.73
N THR A 40 -11.25 -1.01 -16.93
CA THR A 40 -11.78 -1.30 -18.26
C THR A 40 -12.26 -0.03 -18.97
N SER A 41 -12.93 0.89 -18.28
CA SER A 41 -13.37 2.16 -18.89
C SER A 41 -12.22 3.04 -19.37
N LEU A 42 -11.02 2.87 -18.78
CA LEU A 42 -9.79 3.57 -19.15
C LEU A 42 -8.89 2.76 -20.11
N ASN A 43 -9.34 1.59 -20.57
CA ASN A 43 -8.54 0.62 -21.35
C ASN A 43 -7.21 0.25 -20.65
N MET A 44 -7.26 0.03 -19.33
CA MET A 44 -6.11 -0.35 -18.52
C MET A 44 -6.20 -1.80 -18.05
N GLU A 45 -5.04 -2.45 -17.93
CA GLU A 45 -4.90 -3.75 -17.29
C GLU A 45 -4.57 -3.59 -15.80
N TYR A 46 -5.01 -4.57 -15.00
CA TYR A 46 -4.69 -4.60 -13.59
C TYR A 46 -3.25 -5.07 -13.35
N SER A 47 -2.50 -4.35 -12.51
CA SER A 47 -1.22 -4.78 -11.95
C SER A 47 -1.10 -4.32 -10.50
N ASP A 48 -0.66 -5.21 -9.60
CA ASP A 48 -0.33 -4.90 -8.19
C ASP A 48 1.19 -4.72 -7.96
N ASP A 49 1.98 -4.83 -9.04
CA ASP A 49 3.43 -4.72 -8.99
C ASP A 49 3.94 -3.63 -9.94
N LEU A 50 5.13 -3.13 -9.64
CA LEU A 50 5.86 -2.25 -10.55
C LEU A 50 6.34 -3.06 -11.77
N THR A 51 5.99 -2.59 -12.95
CA THR A 51 6.43 -3.16 -14.23
C THR A 51 7.54 -2.31 -14.83
N TYR A 52 8.45 -2.95 -15.59
CA TYR A 52 9.55 -2.29 -16.29
C TYR A 52 9.53 -2.75 -17.74
N SER A 53 9.26 -1.84 -18.66
CA SER A 53 9.22 -2.12 -20.10
C SER A 53 10.59 -1.85 -20.75
N ILE A 54 10.88 -2.56 -21.84
CA ILE A 54 12.18 -2.46 -22.55
C ILE A 54 12.44 -1.05 -23.08
N ASP A 55 11.40 -0.38 -23.59
CA ASP A 55 11.50 0.98 -24.16
C ASP A 55 11.43 2.09 -23.10
N MET A 56 11.38 1.72 -21.81
CA MET A 56 11.27 2.62 -20.67
C MET A 56 12.44 2.39 -19.70
N ALA A 57 12.34 2.90 -18.48
CA ALA A 57 13.38 2.70 -17.47
C ALA A 57 13.51 1.22 -17.08
N PRO A 58 14.73 0.64 -17.05
CA PRO A 58 14.94 -0.72 -16.58
C PRO A 58 14.86 -0.80 -15.05
N ARG A 59 14.63 -1.99 -14.51
CA ARG A 59 14.62 -2.23 -13.06
C ARG A 59 15.90 -1.79 -12.35
N SER A 60 17.05 -1.92 -13.02
CA SER A 60 18.36 -1.50 -12.49
C SER A 60 18.48 0.02 -12.29
N ALA A 61 17.61 0.82 -12.92
CA ALA A 61 17.57 2.26 -12.68
C ALA A 61 16.86 2.62 -11.36
N ASN A 62 15.97 1.74 -10.86
CA ASN A 62 15.25 1.95 -9.60
C ASN A 62 16.09 1.51 -8.39
N LEU A 63 17.07 2.33 -8.04
CA LEU A 63 17.89 2.16 -6.84
C LEU A 63 17.63 3.33 -5.88
N SER A 64 17.27 3.02 -4.63
CA SER A 64 16.97 4.05 -3.61
C SER A 64 18.15 4.96 -3.30
N MET A 65 19.38 4.52 -3.58
CA MET A 65 20.59 5.34 -3.43
C MET A 65 20.67 6.52 -4.39
N HIS A 66 19.89 6.52 -5.47
CA HIS A 66 19.81 7.63 -6.41
C HIS A 66 18.93 8.79 -5.88
N GLU A 67 18.21 8.60 -4.77
CA GLU A 67 17.35 9.63 -4.18
C GLU A 67 18.19 10.74 -3.51
N LYS A 68 17.99 11.98 -3.95
CA LYS A 68 18.72 13.13 -3.40
C LYS A 68 18.19 13.47 -2.01
N GLY A 69 19.05 13.35 -1.00
CA GLY A 69 18.66 13.52 0.41
C GLY A 69 18.34 12.20 1.11
N GLY A 70 18.46 11.07 0.40
CA GLY A 70 18.26 9.73 0.95
C GLY A 70 16.79 9.34 1.03
N MET A 71 16.55 8.04 1.16
CA MET A 71 15.21 7.46 1.24
C MET A 71 15.04 6.73 2.57
N GLN A 72 13.87 6.88 3.20
CA GLN A 72 13.55 6.15 4.42
C GLN A 72 13.51 4.64 4.14
N VAL A 73 14.23 3.86 4.95
CA VAL A 73 14.25 2.40 4.87
C VAL A 73 13.08 1.81 5.65
N LEU A 74 12.35 0.89 5.03
CA LEU A 74 11.26 0.16 5.67
C LEU A 74 11.81 -0.76 6.75
N SER A 75 11.20 -0.77 7.93
CA SER A 75 11.63 -1.67 9.01
C SER A 75 11.30 -3.12 8.67
N LYS A 76 11.96 -4.09 9.34
CA LYS A 76 11.68 -5.51 9.15
C LYS A 76 10.20 -5.84 9.43
N GLU A 77 9.65 -5.33 10.54
CA GLU A 77 8.24 -5.51 10.93
C GLU A 77 7.28 -4.95 9.85
N ASP A 78 7.60 -3.77 9.31
CA ASP A 78 6.78 -3.15 8.26
C ASP A 78 6.88 -3.90 6.92
N THR A 79 8.03 -4.50 6.63
CA THR A 79 8.26 -5.34 5.45
C THR A 79 7.46 -6.65 5.54
N GLU A 80 7.44 -7.28 6.72
CA GLU A 80 6.61 -8.46 7.00
C GLU A 80 5.11 -8.11 6.85
N THR A 81 4.70 -6.95 7.35
CA THR A 81 3.33 -6.46 7.19
C THR A 81 2.97 -6.23 5.72
N LEU A 82 3.89 -5.67 4.93
CA LEU A 82 3.69 -5.50 3.48
C LEU A 82 3.55 -6.86 2.76
N ALA A 83 4.41 -7.82 3.07
CA ALA A 83 4.34 -9.17 2.51
C ALA A 83 3.02 -9.86 2.86
N TYR A 84 2.55 -9.73 4.11
CA TYR A 84 1.26 -10.25 4.54
C TYR A 84 0.10 -9.64 3.75
N ARG A 85 0.06 -8.31 3.57
CA ARG A 85 -0.97 -7.64 2.76
C ARG A 85 -0.97 -8.09 1.29
N ARG A 86 0.21 -8.33 0.69
CA ARG A 86 0.30 -8.88 -0.67
C ARG A 86 -0.26 -10.30 -0.75
N ALA A 87 0.02 -11.13 0.25
CA ALA A 87 -0.56 -12.46 0.33
C ALA A 87 -2.09 -12.44 0.53
N MET A 88 -2.62 -11.45 1.25
CA MET A 88 -4.07 -11.21 1.39
C MET A 88 -4.70 -10.92 0.04
N LEU A 89 -4.15 -9.94 -0.68
CA LEU A 89 -4.70 -9.56 -1.97
C LEU A 89 -4.68 -10.71 -2.98
N LYS A 90 -3.59 -11.49 -3.02
CA LYS A 90 -3.48 -12.68 -3.89
C LYS A 90 -4.52 -13.76 -3.65
N ARG A 91 -5.08 -13.86 -2.43
CA ARG A 91 -6.16 -14.80 -2.10
C ARG A 91 -7.56 -14.17 -2.12
N GLY A 92 -7.70 -12.96 -2.67
CA GLY A 92 -8.97 -12.26 -2.79
C GLY A 92 -9.43 -11.53 -1.53
N GLU A 93 -8.56 -11.38 -0.54
CA GLU A 93 -8.77 -10.53 0.63
C GLU A 93 -8.30 -9.11 0.33
N CYS A 94 -9.03 -8.38 -0.51
CA CYS A 94 -8.72 -7.00 -0.88
C CYS A 94 -8.99 -6.01 0.28
N PRO A 95 -8.33 -4.84 0.30
CA PRO A 95 -8.71 -3.77 1.22
C PRO A 95 -10.17 -3.35 0.96
N PRO A 96 -10.90 -2.87 1.99
CA PRO A 96 -12.33 -2.59 1.90
C PRO A 96 -12.61 -1.24 1.19
N LEU A 97 -12.18 -1.13 -0.06
CA LEU A 97 -12.26 0.10 -0.88
C LEU A 97 -13.20 -0.10 -2.07
N LEU A 98 -13.95 0.95 -2.41
CA LEU A 98 -14.85 0.98 -3.55
C LEU A 98 -14.48 2.13 -4.47
N VAL A 99 -14.35 1.85 -5.77
CA VAL A 99 -14.16 2.90 -6.79
C VAL A 99 -15.53 3.38 -7.25
N ILE A 100 -15.77 4.69 -7.17
CA ILE A 100 -17.06 5.30 -7.47
C ILE A 100 -16.80 6.52 -8.36
N PHE A 101 -17.59 6.67 -9.42
CA PHE A 101 -17.59 7.87 -10.26
C PHE A 101 -18.25 9.04 -9.52
N ASP A 102 -17.56 10.18 -9.51
CA ASP A 102 -18.08 11.45 -9.02
C ASP A 102 -17.81 12.53 -10.09
N SER A 103 -18.87 13.16 -10.58
CA SER A 103 -18.79 14.15 -11.66
C SER A 103 -17.96 15.40 -11.30
N CYS A 104 -17.70 15.63 -10.01
CA CYS A 104 -16.88 16.74 -9.54
C CYS A 104 -15.40 16.39 -9.35
N LYS A 105 -15.01 15.12 -9.54
CA LYS A 105 -13.68 14.62 -9.15
C LYS A 105 -12.85 13.97 -10.24
N GLY A 106 -13.36 13.88 -11.48
CA GLY A 106 -12.58 13.56 -12.69
C GLY A 106 -11.81 12.26 -12.63
#